data_AF-A0A5J4E406-F1
#
_entry.id   AF-A0A5J4E406-F1
#
_cell.length_a   1.000
_cell.length_b   1.000
_cell.length_c   1.000
_cell.angle_alpha   90.00
_cell.angle_beta   90.00
_cell.angle_gamma   90.00
#
_symmetry.space_group_name_H-M   'P 1'
#
loop_
_entity.id
_entity.type
_entity.pdbx_description
1 polymer ?
#
loop_
_entity_poly.entity_id
_entity_poly.type
_entity_poly.pdbx_seq_one_letter_code
_entity_poly.pdbx_strand_id
1 'polypeptide(L)'
;MNFEEMSEKEILDIATPIMDNLMDASSKIDHEAHIRDFTDRMKNIVTQDYLQNVCKKYQAEKGFFSERQPVAVFKRPDSAAIVWKQTFTKAKGEFVAEMVLVHQNGKYLCDHAMVF
;
A
#
# COMPACT_ATOMS: atom_id res chain seq x y z
N MET A 1 -0.38 -16.48 12.75
CA MET A 1 0.16 -16.64 11.39
C MET A 1 1.63 -16.30 11.47
N ASN A 2 2.51 -17.11 10.88
CA ASN A 2 3.94 -16.83 10.78
C ASN A 2 4.29 -16.54 9.32
N PHE A 3 4.68 -15.29 8.98
CA PHE A 3 4.97 -14.96 7.58
C PHE A 3 6.28 -15.60 7.08
N GLU A 4 7.20 -16.01 7.96
CA GLU A 4 8.45 -16.66 7.54
C GLU A 4 8.19 -18.00 6.83
N GLU A 5 7.12 -18.68 7.22
CA GLU A 5 6.68 -19.97 6.67
C GLU A 5 5.95 -19.83 5.32
N MET A 6 5.52 -18.61 4.96
CA MET A 6 4.86 -18.34 3.68
C MET A 6 5.88 -18.15 2.55
N SER A 7 5.50 -18.59 1.36
CA SER A 7 6.22 -18.23 0.14
C SER A 7 6.00 -16.75 -0.20
N GLU A 8 6.95 -16.16 -0.91
CA GLU A 8 6.79 -14.77 -1.39
C GLU A 8 5.57 -14.62 -2.29
N LYS A 9 5.24 -15.65 -3.09
CA LYS A 9 4.07 -15.65 -3.95
C LYS A 9 2.78 -15.55 -3.14
N GLU A 10 2.63 -16.33 -2.06
CA GLU A 10 1.44 -16.26 -1.21
C GLU A 10 1.28 -14.87 -0.57
N ILE A 11 2.38 -14.28 -0.11
CA ILE A 11 2.37 -12.93 0.46
C ILE A 11 1.98 -11.90 -0.60
N LEU A 12 2.53 -12.00 -1.82
CA LEU A 12 2.21 -11.09 -2.92
C LEU A 12 0.77 -11.26 -3.41
N ASP A 13 0.24 -12.48 -3.48
CA ASP A 13 -1.15 -12.76 -3.86
C ASP A 13 -2.15 -12.10 -2.88
N ILE A 14 -1.75 -11.93 -1.61
CA ILE A 14 -2.54 -11.22 -0.59
C ILE A 14 -2.31 -9.70 -0.64
N ALA A 15 -1.06 -9.26 -0.71
CA ALA A 15 -0.70 -7.84 -0.60
C ALA A 15 -1.09 -7.04 -1.86
N THR A 16 -0.99 -7.65 -3.04
CA THR A 16 -1.27 -6.99 -4.33
C THR A 16 -2.68 -6.41 -4.41
N PRO A 17 -3.77 -7.17 -4.16
CA PRO A 17 -5.13 -6.63 -4.23
C PRO A 17 -5.40 -5.53 -3.19
N ILE A 18 -4.75 -5.58 -2.01
CA ILE A 18 -4.84 -4.51 -1.00
C ILE A 18 -4.18 -3.24 -1.53
N MET A 19 -2.98 -3.36 -2.10
CA MET A 19 -2.24 -2.22 -2.64
C MET A 19 -2.91 -1.63 -3.89
N ASP A 20 -3.53 -2.48 -4.73
CA ASP A 20 -4.31 -2.04 -5.89
C ASP A 20 -5.50 -1.18 -5.47
N ASN A 21 -6.23 -1.61 -4.44
CA ASN A 21 -7.30 -0.81 -3.88
C ASN A 21 -6.79 0.51 -3.29
N LEU A 22 -5.69 0.48 -2.53
CA LEU A 22 -5.11 1.71 -1.96
C LEU A 22 -4.79 2.74 -3.04
N MET A 23 -4.19 2.30 -4.15
CA MET A 23 -3.81 3.18 -5.26
C MET A 23 -5.01 3.67 -6.07
N ASP A 24 -6.00 2.81 -6.33
CA ASP A 24 -7.24 3.19 -7.01
C ASP A 24 -8.06 4.18 -6.17
N ALA A 25 -8.24 3.89 -4.88
CA ALA A 25 -8.91 4.77 -3.94
C ALA A 25 -8.18 6.12 -3.78
N SER A 26 -6.84 6.13 -3.79
CA SER A 26 -6.06 7.38 -3.80
C SER A 26 -6.29 8.20 -5.07
N SER A 27 -6.37 7.53 -6.22
CA SER A 27 -6.64 8.18 -7.51
C SER A 27 -8.03 8.79 -7.56
N LYS A 28 -9.02 8.13 -6.96
CA LYS A 28 -10.41 8.60 -6.83
C LYS A 28 -10.63 9.54 -5.64
N ILE A 29 -9.64 9.65 -4.74
CA ILE A 29 -9.76 10.34 -3.44
C ILE A 29 -10.94 9.79 -2.63
N ASP A 30 -11.11 8.48 -2.64
CA ASP A 30 -12.14 7.75 -1.89
C ASP A 30 -11.59 7.28 -0.55
N HIS A 31 -11.95 7.98 0.52
CA HIS A 31 -11.42 7.70 1.86
C HIS A 31 -11.89 6.36 2.42
N GLU A 32 -13.18 6.03 2.26
CA GLU A 32 -13.75 4.78 2.79
C GLU A 32 -13.09 3.56 2.12
N ALA A 33 -12.94 3.61 0.79
CA ALA A 33 -12.23 2.56 0.06
C ALA A 33 -10.75 2.49 0.47
N HIS A 34 -10.09 3.64 0.64
CA HIS A 34 -8.67 3.71 0.96
C HIS A 34 -8.35 3.07 2.32
N ILE A 35 -9.18 3.28 3.35
CA ILE A 35 -8.88 2.78 4.70
C ILE A 35 -9.42 1.38 5.00
N ARG A 36 -10.14 0.74 4.07
CA ARG A 36 -10.91 -0.49 4.36
C ARG A 36 -10.05 -1.65 4.88
N ASP A 37 -8.84 -1.77 4.34
CA ASP A 37 -7.89 -2.85 4.63
C ASP A 37 -6.80 -2.41 5.62
N PHE A 38 -6.92 -1.22 6.22
CA PHE A 38 -5.99 -0.73 7.23
C PHE A 38 -6.25 -1.32 8.61
N THR A 39 -5.17 -1.40 9.40
CA THR A 39 -5.27 -1.59 10.85
C THR A 39 -5.99 -0.39 11.50
N ASP A 40 -6.58 -0.60 12.68
CA ASP A 40 -7.26 0.49 13.41
C ASP A 40 -6.32 1.67 13.70
N ARG A 41 -5.03 1.36 13.95
CA ARG A 41 -3.98 2.38 14.07
C ARG A 41 -3.90 3.25 12.81
N MET A 42 -3.81 2.64 11.63
CA MET A 42 -3.71 3.37 10.36
C MET A 42 -5.00 4.13 10.03
N LYS A 43 -6.18 3.56 10.32
CA LYS A 43 -7.47 4.25 10.16
C LYS A 43 -7.55 5.54 10.98
N ASN A 44 -6.96 5.57 12.17
CA ASN A 44 -6.92 6.76 13.02
C ASN A 44 -5.94 7.84 12.51
N ILE A 45 -4.94 7.46 11.71
CA ILE A 45 -3.94 8.40 11.16
C ILE A 45 -4.46 9.01 9.85
N VAL A 46 -5.05 8.20 8.98
CA VAL A 46 -5.48 8.62 7.65
C VAL A 46 -6.90 9.18 7.73
N THR A 47 -7.01 10.46 8.08
CA THR A 47 -8.29 11.18 8.01
C THR A 47 -8.67 11.52 6.56
N GLN A 48 -9.93 11.82 6.31
CA GLN A 48 -10.42 12.23 4.98
C GLN A 48 -9.67 13.47 4.46
N ASP A 49 -9.52 14.50 5.30
CA ASP A 49 -8.79 15.73 4.94
C ASP A 49 -7.31 15.46 4.66
N TYR A 50 -6.68 14.60 5.48
CA TYR A 50 -5.30 14.20 5.26
C TYR A 50 -5.12 13.49 3.91
N LEU A 51 -5.98 12.49 3.62
CA LEU A 51 -5.95 11.77 2.35
C LEU A 51 -6.13 12.73 1.17
N GLN A 52 -7.10 13.65 1.25
CA GLN A 52 -7.37 14.60 0.18
C GLN A 52 -6.16 15.50 -0.10
N ASN A 53 -5.52 16.01 0.95
CA ASN A 53 -4.35 16.87 0.82
C ASN A 53 -3.15 16.13 0.20
N VAL A 54 -2.85 14.93 0.68
CA VAL A 54 -1.77 14.10 0.14
C VAL A 54 -2.05 13.73 -1.32
N CYS A 55 -3.29 13.31 -1.63
CA CYS A 55 -3.66 12.89 -2.98
C CYS A 55 -3.57 14.03 -3.99
N LYS A 56 -4.16 15.19 -3.69
CA LYS A 56 -4.08 16.36 -4.58
C LYS A 56 -2.64 16.79 -4.83
N LYS A 57 -1.81 16.77 -3.77
CA LYS A 57 -0.39 17.15 -3.89
C LYS A 57 0.36 16.19 -4.82
N TYR A 58 0.34 14.89 -4.55
CA TYR A 58 1.09 13.95 -5.39
C TYR A 58 0.53 13.90 -6.81
N GLN A 59 -0.78 14.01 -7.01
CA GLN A 59 -1.37 13.98 -8.34
C GLN A 59 -0.96 15.20 -9.17
N ALA A 60 -0.87 16.37 -8.55
CA ALA A 60 -0.38 17.58 -9.23
C ALA A 60 1.10 17.47 -9.61
N GLU A 61 1.93 16.91 -8.73
CA GLU A 61 3.39 16.79 -8.92
C GLU A 61 3.75 15.62 -9.86
N LYS A 62 3.21 14.43 -9.57
CA LYS A 62 3.60 13.15 -10.14
C LYS A 62 2.59 12.55 -11.11
N GLY A 63 1.34 13.00 -11.12
CA GLY A 63 0.25 12.36 -11.87
C GLY A 63 -0.34 11.18 -11.10
N PHE A 64 -0.92 10.22 -11.81
CA PHE A 64 -1.53 9.03 -11.20
C PHE A 64 -0.53 7.87 -11.11
N PHE A 65 -0.80 6.91 -10.23
CA PHE A 65 -0.04 5.67 -10.18
C PHE A 65 -0.19 4.92 -11.52
N SER A 66 0.92 4.36 -12.02
CA SER A 66 0.94 3.50 -13.20
C SER A 66 1.56 2.14 -12.85
N GLU A 67 2.42 1.58 -13.71
CA GLU A 67 3.01 0.26 -13.53
C GLU A 67 3.69 0.09 -12.16
N ARG A 68 3.44 -1.07 -11.55
CA ARG A 68 4.02 -1.52 -10.29
C ARG A 68 4.62 -2.91 -10.47
N GLN A 69 5.90 -3.07 -10.12
CA GLN A 69 6.63 -4.35 -10.25
C GLN A 69 7.19 -4.77 -8.89
N PRO A 70 6.94 -6.01 -8.41
CA PRO A 70 7.53 -6.49 -7.16
C PRO A 70 9.06 -6.49 -7.21
N VAL A 71 9.69 -6.07 -6.12
CA VAL A 71 11.17 -6.03 -5.98
C VAL A 71 11.62 -6.99 -4.90
N ALA A 72 11.00 -6.96 -3.72
CA ALA A 72 11.39 -7.80 -2.60
C ALA A 72 10.23 -7.99 -1.59
N VAL A 73 10.28 -9.12 -0.88
CA VAL A 73 9.45 -9.39 0.30
C VAL A 73 10.36 -9.67 1.48
N PHE A 74 10.28 -8.84 2.52
CA PHE A 74 11.01 -9.03 3.77
C PHE A 74 10.07 -9.67 4.79
N LYS A 75 10.34 -10.94 5.12
CA LYS A 75 9.49 -11.73 6.02
C LYS A 75 9.97 -11.60 7.47
N ARG A 76 9.03 -11.42 8.39
CA ARG A 76 9.21 -11.45 9.84
C ARG A 76 8.14 -12.37 10.44
N PRO A 77 8.28 -12.84 11.68
CA PRO A 77 7.27 -13.73 12.25
C PRO A 77 5.84 -13.16 12.18
N ASP A 78 5.66 -11.88 12.50
CA ASP A 78 4.35 -11.24 12.66
C ASP A 78 3.90 -10.38 11.46
N SER A 79 4.76 -10.20 10.47
CA SER A 79 4.54 -9.26 9.38
C SER A 79 5.41 -9.53 8.15
N ALA A 80 4.99 -9.00 7.01
CA ALA A 80 5.82 -8.95 5.82
C ALA A 80 5.87 -7.53 5.27
N ALA A 81 7.07 -7.03 4.96
CA ALA A 81 7.23 -5.78 4.22
C ALA A 81 7.42 -6.10 2.74
N ILE A 82 6.61 -5.49 1.88
CA ILE A 82 6.66 -5.68 0.43
C ILE A 82 7.11 -4.38 -0.21
N VAL A 83 8.09 -4.48 -1.10
CA VAL A 83 8.60 -3.36 -1.88
C VAL A 83 8.30 -3.59 -3.35
N TRP A 84 7.74 -2.58 -3.99
CA TRP A 84 7.55 -2.52 -5.42
C TRP A 84 8.30 -1.32 -6.00
N LYS A 85 8.81 -1.52 -7.22
CA LYS A 85 9.12 -0.42 -8.11
C LYS A 85 7.82 0.17 -8.65
N GLN A 86 7.64 1.47 -8.47
CA GLN A 86 6.45 2.22 -8.86
C GLN A 86 6.79 3.26 -9.92
N THR A 87 5.88 3.48 -10.86
CA THR A 87 5.95 4.58 -11.83
C THR A 87 4.72 5.47 -11.72
N PHE A 88 4.79 6.68 -12.28
CA PHE A 88 3.64 7.58 -12.36
C PHE A 88 3.44 8.09 -13.78
N THR A 89 2.23 8.59 -14.07
CA THR A 89 1.87 9.07 -15.41
C THR A 89 2.54 10.38 -15.82
N LYS A 90 3.05 11.19 -14.87
CA LYS A 90 3.68 12.49 -15.14
C LYS A 90 5.12 12.61 -14.63
N ALA A 91 5.42 12.13 -13.43
CA ALA A 91 6.79 12.14 -12.91
C ALA A 91 7.66 11.11 -13.63
N LYS A 92 8.88 11.52 -14.00
CA LYS A 92 9.88 10.64 -14.61
C LYS A 92 10.66 9.89 -13.53
N GLY A 93 11.11 8.69 -13.86
CA GLY A 93 11.95 7.86 -12.99
C GLY A 93 11.16 6.75 -12.29
N GLU A 94 11.90 5.96 -11.51
CA GLU A 94 11.40 4.85 -10.74
C GLU A 94 11.28 5.29 -9.28
N PHE A 95 10.14 4.99 -8.66
CA PHE A 95 9.79 5.32 -7.29
C PHE A 95 9.68 4.05 -6.46
N VAL A 96 9.73 4.18 -5.15
CA VAL A 96 9.54 3.05 -4.24
C VAL A 96 8.13 3.12 -3.69
N ALA A 97 7.36 2.05 -3.88
CA ALA A 97 6.13 1.81 -3.13
C ALA A 97 6.38 0.68 -2.13
N GLU A 98 5.99 0.90 -0.87
CA GLU A 98 6.15 -0.08 0.18
C GLU A 98 4.85 -0.29 0.97
N MET A 99 4.65 -1.52 1.45
CA MET A 99 3.56 -1.91 2.33
C MET A 99 4.10 -2.79 3.46
N VAL A 100 3.59 -2.62 4.69
CA VAL A 100 3.70 -3.63 5.74
C VAL A 100 2.36 -4.36 5.90
N LEU A 101 2.36 -5.64 5.56
CA LEU A 101 1.26 -6.57 5.74
C LEU A 101 1.35 -7.23 7.12
N VAL A 102 0.24 -7.25 7.84
CA VAL A 102 0.09 -7.92 9.14
C VAL A 102 -1.11 -8.85 9.13
N HIS A 103 -1.20 -9.79 10.07
CA HIS A 103 -2.36 -10.64 10.23
C HIS A 103 -2.95 -10.51 11.64
N GLN A 104 -4.11 -9.85 11.75
CA GLN A 104 -4.78 -9.55 13.01
C GLN A 104 -6.22 -10.04 12.99
N ASN A 105 -6.67 -10.70 14.06
CA ASN A 105 -8.05 -11.18 14.21
C ASN A 105 -8.57 -11.99 13.00
N GLY A 106 -7.71 -12.83 12.41
CA GLY A 106 -8.05 -13.68 11.27
C GLY A 106 -8.10 -12.95 9.91
N LYS A 107 -7.61 -11.70 9.84
CA LYS A 107 -7.59 -10.89 8.61
C LYS A 107 -6.20 -10.39 8.31
N TYR A 108 -5.84 -10.36 7.04
CA TYR A 108 -4.67 -9.64 6.54
C TYR A 108 -5.00 -8.16 6.42
N LEU A 109 -4.14 -7.30 6.95
CA LEU A 109 -4.32 -5.85 6.98
C LEU A 109 -3.03 -5.14 6.60
N CYS A 110 -3.15 -3.95 6.05
CA CYS A 110 -2.04 -3.04 5.83
C CYS A 110 -1.83 -2.17 7.08
N ASP A 111 -0.65 -2.29 7.69
CA ASP A 111 -0.25 -1.49 8.85
C ASP A 111 0.65 -0.31 8.47
N HIS A 112 1.16 -0.27 7.24
CA HIS A 112 1.92 0.86 6.71
C HIS A 112 1.87 0.83 5.19
N ALA A 113 1.76 2.01 4.58
CA ALA A 113 1.93 2.18 3.14
C ALA A 113 2.58 3.54 2.86
N MET A 114 3.57 3.55 1.97
CA MET A 114 4.26 4.78 1.57
C MET A 114 4.72 4.67 0.12
N VAL A 115 4.70 5.80 -0.60
CA VAL A 115 5.32 5.93 -1.93
C VAL A 115 6.17 7.19 -1.95
N PHE A 116 7.47 7.08 -2.24
CA PHE A 116 8.40 8.22 -2.25
C PHE A 116 9.19 8.34 -3.52
#